data_AF-A0A7J2TGL1-F1
#
_entry.id   AF-A0A7J2TGL1-F1
#
_cell.length_a   1.000
_cell.length_b   1.000
_cell.length_c   1.000
_cell.angle_alpha   90.00
_cell.angle_beta   90.00
_cell.angle_gamma   90.00
#
_symmetry.space_group_name_H-M   'P 1'
#
loop_
_entity.id
_entity.type
_entity.pdbx_description
1 polymer ?
#
loop_
_entity_poly.entity_id
_entity_poly.type
_entity_poly.pdbx_seq_one_letter_code
_entity_poly.pdbx_strand_id
1 'polypeptide(L)' 'MAFQYFESCKVFIFGSVLRKDWHPTLSDIDIAVVTNCEDIEKILRFKAEIARRWSIFELHVLNERIWDFYRRFIDEMREV' A
#
# COMPACT_ATOMS: atom_id res chain seq x y z
N MET A 1 -7.39 -0.50 10.19
CA MET A 1 -7.46 -1.94 9.83
C MET A 1 -6.09 -2.58 9.70
N ALA A 2 -5.09 -1.95 9.06
CA ALA A 2 -3.73 -2.51 9.00
C ALA A 2 -3.16 -2.84 10.40
N PHE A 3 -3.28 -1.92 11.36
CA PHE A 3 -2.87 -2.14 12.77
C PHE A 3 -3.63 -3.25 13.52
N GLN A 4 -4.76 -3.74 12.99
CA GLN A 4 -5.45 -4.90 13.55
C GLN A 4 -4.89 -6.23 13.00
N TYR A 5 -4.24 -6.17 11.83
CA TYR A 5 -3.62 -7.31 11.17
C TYR A 5 -2.12 -7.39 11.44
N PHE A 6 -1.45 -6.27 11.63
CA PHE A 6 0.00 -6.20 11.84
C PHE A 6 0.29 -5.44 13.12
N GLU A 7 1.10 -6.02 14.01
CA GLU A 7 1.45 -5.39 15.30
C GLU A 7 2.28 -4.11 15.13
N SER A 8 3.12 -4.08 14.09
CA SER A 8 3.87 -2.90 13.67
C SER A 8 3.77 -2.77 12.16
N CYS A 9 3.11 -1.71 11.70
CA CYS A 9 3.07 -1.36 10.29
C CYS A 9 3.04 0.16 10.09
N LYS A 10 3.58 0.61 8.96
CA LYS A 10 3.43 1.97 8.47
C LYS A 10 2.53 1.94 7.24
N VAL A 11 1.64 2.91 7.11
CA VAL A 11 0.73 3.00 5.97
C VAL A 11 1.06 4.26 5.20
N PHE A 12 1.26 4.10 3.90
CA PHE A 12 1.54 5.20 2.98
C PHE A 12 0.49 5.20 1.88
N ILE A 13 -0.04 6.38 1.60
CA ILE A 13 -0.94 6.61 0.46
C ILE A 13 -0.15 7.40 -0.59
N PHE A 14 -0.16 6.92 -1.82
CA PHE A 14 0.44 7.55 -3.00
C PHE A 14 -0.44 7.28 -4.22
N GLY A 15 -0.05 7.75 -5.41
CA GLY A 15 -0.79 7.47 -6.65
C GLY A 15 -1.02 8.71 -7.51
N SER A 16 -1.62 8.48 -8.68
CA SER A 16 -1.84 9.51 -9.71
C SER A 16 -2.72 10.67 -9.24
N VAL A 17 -3.69 10.41 -8.35
CA VAL A 17 -4.56 11.44 -7.76
C VAL A 17 -3.79 12.45 -6.91
N LEU A 18 -2.73 12.03 -6.21
CA LEU A 18 -1.87 12.95 -5.47
C LEU A 18 -0.97 13.75 -6.41
N ARG A 19 -0.49 13.12 -7.49
CA ARG A 19 0.37 13.75 -8.51
C ARG A 19 -0.36 14.73 -9.45
N LYS A 20 -1.69 14.84 -9.38
CA LYS A 20 -2.56 15.59 -10.34
C LYS A 20 -2.34 15.19 -11.80
N ASP A 21 -1.71 14.05 -12.04
CA ASP A 21 -1.28 13.60 -13.35
C ASP A 21 -2.11 12.35 -13.71
N TRP A 22 -3.24 12.62 -14.36
CA TRP A 22 -4.28 11.63 -14.67
C TRP A 22 -3.84 10.80 -15.88
N HIS A 23 -2.98 9.81 -15.65
CA HIS A 23 -2.58 8.86 -16.68
C HIS A 23 -3.49 7.61 -16.61
N PRO A 24 -4.16 7.20 -17.70
CA PRO A 24 -5.11 6.08 -17.71
C PRO A 24 -4.48 4.71 -17.45
N THR A 25 -3.16 4.63 -17.33
CA THR A 25 -2.39 3.42 -17.00
C THR A 25 -1.91 3.38 -15.55
N LEU A 26 -2.14 4.43 -14.75
CA LEU A 26 -1.80 4.48 -13.33
C LEU A 26 -3.06 4.24 -12.50
N SER A 27 -2.97 3.39 -11.48
CA SER A 27 -4.03 3.28 -10.47
C SER A 27 -4.37 4.66 -9.91
N ASP A 28 -5.65 4.93 -9.71
CA ASP A 28 -6.13 6.24 -9.24
C ASP A 28 -5.53 6.54 -7.85
N ILE A 29 -5.50 5.54 -6.95
CA ILE A 29 -4.98 5.67 -5.59
C ILE A 29 -4.28 4.37 -5.16
N ASP A 30 -3.00 4.45 -4.81
CA ASP A 30 -2.17 3.33 -4.35
C ASP A 30 -1.91 3.42 -2.84
N ILE A 31 -1.89 2.28 -2.15
CA ILE A 31 -1.64 2.18 -0.71
C ILE A 31 -0.52 1.19 -0.46
N ALA A 32 0.58 1.61 0.18
CA ALA A 32 1.56 0.69 0.73
C ALA A 32 1.36 0.50 2.23
N VAL A 33 1.33 -0.76 2.65
CA VAL A 33 1.43 -1.19 4.03
C VAL A 33 2.79 -1.82 4.21
N VAL A 34 3.65 -1.14 4.96
CA VAL A 34 5.00 -1.56 5.27
C VAL A 34 4.99 -2.30 6.59
N THR A 35 5.30 -3.59 6.57
CA THR A 35 5.26 -4.47 7.74
C THR A 35 6.37 -5.50 7.68
N ASN A 36 6.91 -5.87 8.85
CA ASN A 36 7.86 -6.98 8.98
C ASN A 36 7.14 -8.32 9.22
N CYS A 37 5.83 -8.39 8.95
CA CYS A 37 5.08 -9.63 8.98
C CYS A 37 5.59 -10.57 7.89
N GLU A 38 6.02 -11.76 8.28
CA GLU A 38 6.45 -12.82 7.36
C GLU A 38 5.35 -13.87 7.13
N ASP A 39 4.23 -13.75 7.85
CA ASP A 39 3.07 -14.63 7.70
C ASP A 39 2.31 -14.32 6.40
N ILE A 40 2.62 -15.12 5.38
CA ILE A 40 2.05 -14.99 4.03
C ILE A 40 0.52 -15.15 4.05
N GLU A 41 -0.02 -16.06 4.86
CA GLU A 41 -1.47 -16.29 4.91
C GLU A 41 -2.18 -15.06 5.48
N LYS A 42 -1.61 -14.47 6.54
CA LYS A 42 -2.11 -13.23 7.13
C LYS A 42 -2.08 -12.07 6.14
N ILE A 43 -0.99 -11.93 5.38
CA ILE A 43 -0.86 -10.92 4.33
C ILE A 43 -1.90 -11.12 3.23
N LEU A 44 -2.06 -12.35 2.73
CA LEU A 44 -3.04 -12.68 1.69
C LEU A 44 -4.47 -12.42 2.15
N ARG A 45 -4.80 -12.79 3.39
CA ARG A 45 -6.11 -12.54 3.98
C ARG A 45 -6.40 -11.03 4.08
N PHE A 46 -5.42 -10.26 4.55
CA PHE A 46 -5.53 -8.81 4.59
C PHE A 46 -5.73 -8.22 3.19
N LYS A 47 -4.93 -8.64 2.21
CA LYS A 47 -5.08 -8.20 0.81
C LYS A 47 -6.46 -8.51 0.24
N ALA A 48 -6.96 -9.73 0.47
CA ALA A 48 -8.27 -10.16 0.00
C ALA A 48 -9.41 -9.35 0.65
N GLU A 49 -9.32 -9.05 1.95
CA GLU A 49 -10.33 -8.25 2.65
C GLU A 49 -10.38 -6.81 2.11
N ILE A 50 -9.22 -6.20 1.90
CA ILE A 50 -9.12 -4.84 1.34
C ILE A 50 -9.66 -4.82 -0.10
N ALA A 51 -9.21 -5.74 -0.96
CA ALA A 51 -9.69 -5.83 -2.34
C ALA A 51 -11.20 -6.03 -2.43
N ARG A 52 -11.80 -6.78 -1.49
CA ARG A 52 -13.26 -6.99 -1.43
C ARG A 52 -14.02 -5.73 -1.01
N ARG A 53 -13.44 -4.88 -0.16
CA ARG A 53 -14.12 -3.66 0.34
C ARG A 53 -13.86 -2.44 -0.54
N TRP A 54 -12.67 -2.36 -1.13
CA TRP A 54 -12.23 -1.21 -1.90
C TRP A 54 -11.44 -1.67 -3.11
N SER A 55 -12.15 -1.89 -4.22
CA SER A 55 -11.57 -2.31 -5.49
C SER A 55 -10.86 -1.18 -6.26
N ILE A 56 -11.02 0.07 -5.80
CA ILE A 56 -10.39 1.26 -6.40
C ILE A 56 -8.97 1.51 -5.90
N PHE A 57 -8.53 0.81 -4.85
CA PHE A 57 -7.20 0.97 -4.27
C PHE A 57 -6.31 -0.19 -4.66
N GLU A 58 -5.11 0.13 -5.15
CA GLU A 58 -4.07 -0.88 -5.31
C GLU A 58 -3.29 -1.02 -4.00
N LEU A 59 -3.37 -2.21 -3.40
CA LEU A 59 -2.74 -2.47 -2.11
C LEU A 59 -1.40 -3.21 -2.29
N HIS A 60 -0.33 -2.54 -1.89
CA HIS A 60 1.00 -3.11 -1.77
C HIS A 60 1.29 -3.44 -0.31
N VAL A 61 1.60 -4.70 -0.01
CA VAL A 61 2.11 -5.08 1.32
C VAL A 61 3.57 -5.44 1.14
N LEU A 62 4.45 -4.67 1.76
CA LEU A 62 5.89 -4.69 1.52
C LEU A 62 6.64 -4.72 2.86
N ASN A 63 7.86 -5.24 2.88
CA ASN A 63 8.76 -5.07 4.01
C ASN A 63 9.55 -3.76 3.87
N GLU A 64 10.25 -3.34 4.93
CA GLU A 64 11.00 -2.07 4.92
C GLU A 64 12.03 -2.01 3.78
N ARG A 65 12.72 -3.12 3.50
CA ARG A 65 13.73 -3.18 2.43
C ARG A 65 13.13 -2.92 1.04
N ILE A 66 11.98 -3.53 0.74
CA ILE A 66 11.32 -3.33 -0.55
C ILE A 66 10.71 -1.94 -0.61
N TRP A 67 10.15 -1.46 0.50
CA TRP A 67 9.61 -0.11 0.60
C TRP A 67 10.66 0.96 0.34
N ASP A 68 11.87 0.83 0.91
CA ASP A 68 12.97 1.79 0.71
C ASP A 68 13.42 1.89 -0.74
N PHE A 69 13.34 0.78 -1.49
CA PHE A 69 13.55 0.81 -2.93
C PHE A 69 12.37 1.46 -3.65
N TYR A 70 11.15 1.04 -3.32
CA TYR A 70 9.93 1.46 -4.01
C TYR A 70 9.63 2.96 -3.85
N ARG A 71 9.82 3.52 -2.65
CA ARG A 71 9.62 4.95 -2.36
C ARG A 71 10.50 5.88 -3.18
N ARG A 72 11.57 5.39 -3.81
CA ARG A 72 12.43 6.18 -4.71
C ARG A 72 11.75 6.49 -6.05
N PHE A 73 10.71 5.73 -6.40
CA PHE A 73 9.90 5.92 -7.62
C PHE A 73 8.58 6.65 -7.34
N ILE A 74 8.36 7.06 -6.09
CA ILE A 74 7.17 7.79 -5.67
C ILE A 74 7.57 9.25 -5.43
N ASP A 75 7.02 10.15 -6.22
CA ASP A 75 7.30 11.59 -6.11
C ASP A 75 6.59 12.21 -4.90
N GLU A 76 5.30 11.86 -4.72
CA GLU A 76 4.48 12.32 -3.61
C GLU A 76 3.82 11.16 -2.87
N MET A 77 3.97 11.15 -1.55
CA MET A 77 3.33 10.18 -0.66
C MET A 77 2.98 10.82 0.67
N ARG A 78 1.97 10.26 1.34
CA ARG A 78 1.55 10.67 2.67
C ARG A 78 1.49 9.47 3.61
N GLU A 79 2.17 9.58 4.75
CA GLU A 79 2.08 8.60 5.84
C GLU A 79 0.82 8.86 6.68
N VAL A 80 0.15 7.79 7.13
CA VAL A 80 -1.14 7.83 7.85
C VAL A 80 -1.18 6.86 9.01
#